data_AF-A0A1E4FRC8-F1
#
_entry.id   AF-A0A1E4FRC8-F1
#
_cell.length_a   1.000
_cell.length_b   1.000
_cell.length_c   1.000
_cell.angle_alpha   90.00
_cell.angle_beta   90.00
_cell.angle_gamma   90.00
#
_symmetry.space_group_name_H-M   'P 1'
#
loop_
_entity.id
_entity.type
_entity.pdbx_description
1 polymer ?
#
loop_
_entity_poly.entity_id
_entity_poly.type
_entity_poly.pdbx_seq_one_letter_code
_entity_poly.pdbx_strand_id
1 'polypeptide(L)'
;MSNPDQNPNQAPDAELTPEALAMLGKARRSFAISMGILLLGFMAIGFALVYRAMRDSPPPTVAETVSIPAGSDVLSALNTDGTVQVTYRAGGAVMLSIFDAGSGELLRSVQIGME
;
A
#
# COMPACT_ATOMS: atom_id res chain seq x y z
N MET A 1 -13.47 62.58 3.37
CA MET A 1 -13.09 61.16 3.28
C MET A 1 -13.00 60.64 4.70
N SER A 2 -13.99 59.86 5.14
CA SER A 2 -14.05 59.32 6.51
C SER A 2 -13.35 57.96 6.54
N ASN A 3 -12.45 57.76 7.49
CA ASN A 3 -11.67 56.54 7.63
C ASN A 3 -12.55 55.43 8.24
N PRO A 4 -12.78 54.28 7.56
CA PRO A 4 -13.75 53.27 7.99
C PRO A 4 -13.27 52.29 9.08
N ASP A 5 -12.03 52.43 9.58
CA ASP A 5 -11.41 51.40 10.45
C ASP A 5 -11.41 51.71 11.96
N GLN A 6 -12.08 52.77 12.42
CA GLN A 6 -12.19 53.04 13.86
C GLN A 6 -13.40 52.33 14.47
N ASN A 7 -13.22 51.07 14.84
CA ASN A 7 -14.17 50.34 15.69
C ASN A 7 -14.00 50.80 17.15
N PRO A 8 -14.98 51.47 17.78
CA PRO A 8 -14.85 52.04 19.12
C PRO A 8 -14.81 50.98 20.24
N ASN A 9 -14.86 49.69 19.91
CA ASN A 9 -14.79 48.56 20.84
C ASN A 9 -13.45 47.81 20.81
N GLN A 10 -12.40 48.38 20.22
CA GLN A 10 -11.06 47.82 20.30
C GLN A 10 -10.51 48.11 21.71
N ALA A 11 -10.72 47.16 22.62
CA ALA A 11 -9.99 47.13 23.88
C ALA A 11 -8.50 47.24 23.55
N PRO A 12 -7.74 48.15 24.19
CA PRO A 12 -6.31 48.28 23.94
C PRO A 12 -5.69 46.90 24.08
N ASP A 13 -4.70 46.56 23.24
CA ASP A 13 -3.90 45.35 23.36
C ASP A 13 -3.40 45.23 24.80
N ALA A 14 -4.19 44.55 25.64
CA ALA A 14 -3.98 44.54 27.07
C ALA A 14 -2.79 43.64 27.29
N GLU A 15 -1.63 44.25 27.57
CA GLU A 15 -0.43 43.53 27.93
C GLU A 15 -0.77 42.48 28.99
N LEU A 16 -0.52 41.22 28.65
CA LEU A 16 -0.87 40.09 29.51
C LEU A 16 -0.23 40.31 30.88
N THR A 17 -1.03 40.23 31.94
CA THR A 17 -0.51 40.41 33.30
C THR A 17 0.62 39.39 33.54
N PRO A 18 1.64 39.73 34.34
CA PRO A 18 2.77 38.84 34.60
C PRO A 18 2.33 37.44 35.10
N GLU A 19 1.24 37.40 35.86
CA GLU A 19 0.61 36.17 36.34
C GLU A 19 0.00 35.33 35.20
N ALA A 20 -0.69 35.97 34.25
CA ALA A 20 -1.24 35.29 33.07
C ALA A 20 -0.15 34.72 32.16
N LEU A 21 0.96 35.45 31.99
CA LEU A 21 2.13 34.97 31.24
C LEU A 21 2.78 33.74 31.89
N ALA A 22 2.93 33.75 33.22
CA ALA A 22 3.48 32.61 33.96
C ALA A 22 2.59 31.37 33.85
N MET A 23 1.26 31.55 33.92
CA MET A 23 0.30 30.46 33.73
C MET A 23 0.33 29.90 32.30
N LEU A 24 0.45 30.77 31.28
CA LEU A 24 0.57 30.35 29.88
C LEU A 24 1.85 29.54 29.64
N GLY A 25 2.98 29.93 30.24
CA GLY A 25 4.23 29.17 30.16
C GLY A 25 4.10 27.75 30.75
N LYS A 26 3.45 27.62 31.90
CA LYS A 26 3.18 26.32 32.54
C LYS A 26 2.23 25.46 31.70
N ALA A 27 1.16 26.06 31.16
CA ALA A 27 0.19 25.37 30.31
C ALA A 27 0.80 24.91 28.98
N ARG A 28 1.64 25.75 28.35
CA ARG A 28 2.35 25.39 27.11
C ARG A 28 3.27 24.19 27.32
N ARG A 29 3.94 24.10 28.48
CA ARG A 29 4.80 22.97 28.81
C ARG A 29 4.02 21.66 28.98
N SER A 30 2.89 21.67 29.69
CA SER A 30 2.07 20.46 29.83
C SER A 30 1.42 20.06 28.51
N PHE A 31 0.96 21.03 27.72
CA PHE A 31 0.40 20.79 26.40
C PHE A 31 1.42 20.19 25.42
N ALA A 32 2.68 20.67 25.45
CA ALA A 32 3.74 20.10 24.64
C ALA A 32 4.04 18.64 25.01
N ILE A 33 4.00 18.30 26.30
CA ILE A 33 4.20 16.92 26.76
C ILE A 33 3.04 16.02 26.30
N SER A 34 1.79 16.44 26.49
CA SER A 34 0.64 15.65 26.03
C SER A 34 0.61 15.49 24.52
N MET A 35 0.93 16.55 23.77
CA MET A 35 1.04 16.53 22.32
C MET A 35 2.18 15.60 21.87
N GLY A 36 3.30 15.62 22.57
CA GLY A 36 4.43 14.73 22.30
C GLY A 36 4.06 13.25 22.45
N ILE A 37 3.34 12.91 23.53
CA ILE A 37 2.86 11.53 23.74
C ILE A 37 1.86 11.13 22.66
N LEU A 38 0.94 12.03 22.30
CA LEU A 38 -0.04 11.79 21.24
C LEU A 38 0.64 11.52 19.89
N LEU A 39 1.60 12.38 19.50
CA LEU A 39 2.35 12.24 18.25
C LEU A 39 3.18 10.97 18.25
N LEU A 40 3.81 10.62 19.38
CA LEU A 40 4.57 9.38 19.52
C LEU A 40 3.67 8.15 19.34
N GLY A 41 2.48 8.14 19.95
CA GLY A 41 1.51 7.06 19.78
C GLY A 41 1.00 6.96 18.33
N PHE A 42 0.71 8.09 17.69
CA PHE A 42 0.32 8.11 16.29
C PHE A 42 1.43 7.59 15.36
N MET A 43 2.67 8.01 15.58
CA MET A 43 3.84 7.49 14.86
C MET A 43 4.01 5.99 15.05
N ALA A 44 3.82 5.46 16.25
CA ALA A 44 3.90 4.03 16.50
C ALA A 44 2.88 3.23 15.67
N ILE A 45 1.64 3.72 15.54
CA ILE A 45 0.62 3.09 14.68
C ILE A 45 1.05 3.16 13.21
N GLY A 46 1.55 4.30 12.75
CA GLY A 46 2.07 4.47 11.39
C GLY A 46 3.17 3.46 11.07
N PHE A 47 4.16 3.32 11.95
CA PHE A 47 5.22 2.31 11.80
C PHE A 47 4.68 0.89 11.78
N ALA A 48 3.73 0.56 12.66
CA ALA A 48 3.12 -0.77 12.68
C ALA A 48 2.39 -1.08 11.36
N LEU A 49 1.67 -0.12 10.79
CA LEU A 49 0.99 -0.29 9.50
C LEU A 49 1.96 -0.46 8.34
N VAL A 50 3.03 0.34 8.28
CA VAL A 50 4.07 0.21 7.25
C VAL A 50 4.78 -1.14 7.37
N TYR A 51 5.19 -1.50 8.59
CA TYR A 51 5.83 -2.78 8.85
C TYR A 51 4.95 -3.95 8.44
N ARG A 52 3.67 -3.91 8.83
CA ARG A 52 2.68 -4.91 8.45
C ARG A 52 2.50 -4.97 6.94
N ALA A 53 2.33 -3.84 6.25
CA ALA A 53 2.17 -3.82 4.80
C ALA A 53 3.39 -4.41 4.05
N MET A 54 4.59 -4.11 4.53
CA MET A 54 5.83 -4.66 3.97
C MET A 54 5.98 -6.16 4.27
N ARG A 55 5.51 -6.63 5.42
CA ARG A 55 5.67 -8.02 5.87
C ARG A 55 4.55 -8.95 5.37
N ASP A 56 3.34 -8.42 5.21
CA ASP A 56 2.17 -9.13 4.67
C ASP A 56 2.25 -9.30 3.15
N SER A 57 3.35 -8.89 2.51
CA SER A 57 3.68 -9.25 1.13
C SER A 57 4.48 -10.57 1.15
N PRO A 58 3.83 -11.74 1.08
CA PRO A 58 4.55 -13.01 1.01
C PRO A 58 5.54 -12.97 -0.16
N PRO A 59 6.71 -13.65 -0.04
CA PRO A 59 7.57 -13.87 -1.20
C PRO A 59 6.71 -14.38 -2.35
N PRO A 60 6.91 -13.92 -3.60
CA PRO A 60 6.11 -14.38 -4.72
C PRO A 60 6.16 -15.90 -4.75
N THR A 61 5.06 -16.54 -4.34
CA THR A 61 4.91 -17.97 -4.37
C THR A 61 4.94 -18.29 -5.85
N VAL A 62 5.99 -18.94 -6.34
CA VAL A 62 5.98 -19.46 -7.70
C VAL A 62 5.48 -20.89 -7.58
N ALA A 63 4.41 -21.23 -8.28
CA ALA A 63 3.88 -22.57 -8.35
C ALA A 63 5.01 -23.52 -8.74
N GLU A 64 5.27 -24.52 -7.89
CA GLU A 64 6.35 -25.48 -8.10
C GLU A 64 6.10 -26.34 -9.36
N THR A 65 4.81 -26.56 -9.68
CA THR A 65 4.37 -27.39 -10.80
C THR A 65 3.07 -26.86 -11.42
N VAL A 66 2.90 -27.02 -12.73
CA VAL A 66 1.63 -26.80 -13.45
C VAL A 66 1.17 -28.08 -14.14
N SER A 67 -0.15 -28.30 -14.19
CA SER A 67 -0.74 -29.50 -14.78
C SER A 67 -1.07 -29.30 -16.26
N ILE A 68 -0.46 -30.10 -17.12
CA ILE A 68 -0.81 -30.19 -18.55
C ILE A 68 -1.39 -31.58 -18.86
N PRO A 69 -2.18 -31.73 -19.94
CA PRO A 69 -2.76 -33.01 -20.31
C PRO A 69 -1.69 -34.11 -20.46
N ALA A 70 -1.99 -35.32 -20.00
CA ALA A 70 -1.06 -36.44 -20.10
C ALA A 70 -0.76 -36.78 -21.57
N GLY A 71 0.49 -37.14 -21.86
CA GLY A 71 0.95 -37.42 -23.22
C GLY A 71 1.14 -36.19 -24.10
N SER A 72 1.22 -34.99 -23.49
CA SER A 72 1.54 -33.76 -24.21
C SER A 72 3.05 -33.56 -24.37
N ASP A 73 3.49 -33.12 -25.53
CA ASP A 73 4.87 -32.70 -25.77
C ASP A 73 5.03 -31.21 -25.50
N VAL A 74 5.86 -30.83 -24.54
CA VAL A 74 6.11 -29.41 -24.22
C VAL A 74 7.04 -28.80 -25.26
N LEU A 75 6.57 -27.75 -25.93
CA LEU A 75 7.32 -27.00 -26.94
C LEU A 75 8.03 -25.79 -26.34
N SER A 76 7.36 -25.09 -25.41
CA SER A 76 7.90 -23.91 -24.74
C SER A 76 7.25 -23.72 -23.36
N ALA A 77 8.01 -23.18 -22.41
CA ALA A 77 7.53 -22.77 -21.10
C ALA A 77 8.21 -21.46 -20.69
N LEU A 78 7.40 -20.43 -20.43
CA LEU A 78 7.86 -19.08 -20.09
C LEU A 78 7.17 -18.62 -18.82
N ASN A 79 7.91 -17.97 -17.93
CA ASN A 79 7.35 -17.29 -16.76
C ASN A 79 7.45 -15.78 -17.01
N THR A 80 6.31 -15.10 -17.12
CA THR A 80 6.25 -13.64 -17.36
C THR A 80 5.02 -13.04 -16.71
N ASP A 81 5.17 -11.84 -16.15
CA ASP A 81 4.07 -11.01 -15.65
C ASP A 81 3.13 -11.72 -14.65
N GLY A 82 3.68 -12.56 -13.77
CA GLY A 82 2.89 -13.31 -12.79
C GLY A 82 2.12 -14.49 -13.37
N THR A 83 2.47 -14.92 -14.59
CA THR A 83 1.88 -16.09 -15.25
C THR A 83 2.94 -17.07 -15.74
N VAL A 84 2.59 -18.35 -15.76
CA VAL A 84 3.36 -19.39 -16.44
C VAL A 84 2.65 -19.73 -17.74
N GLN A 85 3.29 -19.48 -18.88
CA GLN A 85 2.78 -19.78 -20.20
C GLN A 85 3.44 -21.04 -20.72
N VAL A 86 2.66 -22.08 -20.99
CA VAL A 86 3.15 -23.35 -21.52
C VAL A 86 2.53 -23.59 -22.88
N THR A 87 3.37 -23.71 -23.89
CA THR A 87 2.98 -24.18 -25.22
C THR A 87 3.29 -25.66 -25.33
N TYR A 88 2.28 -26.48 -25.60
CA TYR A 88 2.44 -27.93 -25.74
C TYR A 88 1.59 -28.49 -26.88
N ARG A 89 1.99 -29.64 -27.40
CA ARG A 89 1.23 -30.41 -28.38
C ARG A 89 0.39 -31.46 -27.66
N ALA A 90 -0.91 -31.50 -27.93
CA ALA A 90 -1.82 -32.51 -27.42
C ALA A 90 -2.81 -32.91 -28.51
N GLY A 91 -2.87 -34.21 -28.84
CA GLY A 91 -3.83 -34.73 -29.82
C GLY A 91 -3.73 -34.09 -31.22
N GLY A 92 -2.52 -33.74 -31.68
CA GLY A 92 -2.28 -33.08 -32.98
C GLY A 92 -2.53 -31.57 -33.00
N ALA A 93 -3.04 -31.00 -31.91
CA ALA A 93 -3.21 -29.56 -31.76
C ALA A 93 -2.04 -28.94 -30.98
N VAL A 94 -1.66 -27.72 -31.36
CA VAL A 94 -0.74 -26.88 -30.58
C VAL A 94 -1.57 -26.00 -29.66
N MET A 95 -1.35 -26.16 -28.36
CA MET A 95 -2.08 -25.48 -27.29
C MET A 95 -1.17 -24.49 -26.58
N LEU A 96 -1.69 -23.30 -26.28
CA LEU A 96 -1.11 -22.33 -25.35
C LEU A 96 -1.98 -22.30 -24.10
N SER A 97 -1.43 -22.72 -22.98
CA SER A 97 -2.07 -22.65 -21.68
C SER A 97 -1.35 -21.63 -20.79
N ILE A 98 -2.12 -20.74 -20.18
CA ILE A 98 -1.67 -19.69 -19.28
C ILE A 98 -2.13 -20.08 -17.88
N PHE A 99 -1.17 -20.21 -16.97
CA PHE A 99 -1.39 -20.53 -15.57
C PHE A 99 -1.05 -19.31 -14.71
N ASP A 100 -1.74 -19.17 -13.60
CA ASP A 100 -1.34 -18.24 -12.55
C ASP A 100 0.00 -18.70 -11.97
N ALA A 101 1.00 -17.83 -11.92
CA ALA A 101 2.30 -18.21 -11.38
C ALA A 101 2.28 -18.39 -9.86
N GLY A 102 1.28 -17.83 -9.16
CA GLY A 102 1.06 -17.95 -7.73
C GLY A 102 0.57 -19.34 -7.32
N SER A 103 -0.52 -19.76 -7.94
CA SER A 103 -1.29 -20.95 -7.57
C SER A 103 -1.09 -22.14 -8.49
N GLY A 104 -0.60 -21.94 -9.72
CA GLY A 104 -0.54 -22.96 -10.76
C GLY A 104 -1.91 -23.27 -11.39
N GLU A 105 -2.94 -22.48 -11.08
CA GLU A 105 -4.27 -22.63 -11.64
C GLU A 105 -4.30 -22.26 -13.13
N LEU A 106 -5.01 -23.05 -13.94
CA LEU A 106 -5.18 -22.76 -15.36
C LEU A 106 -6.14 -21.57 -15.53
N LEU A 107 -5.60 -20.44 -15.96
CA LEU A 107 -6.37 -19.23 -16.24
C LEU A 107 -7.01 -19.28 -17.63
N ARG A 108 -6.28 -19.81 -18.61
CA ARG A 108 -6.72 -19.84 -20.00
C ARG A 108 -6.02 -20.95 -20.76
N SER A 109 -6.74 -21.58 -21.69
CA SER A 109 -6.15 -22.45 -22.70
C SER A 109 -6.71 -22.10 -24.06
N VAL A 110 -5.85 -21.98 -25.06
CA VAL A 110 -6.21 -21.61 -26.44
C VAL A 110 -5.47 -22.53 -27.39
N GLN A 111 -6.17 -23.05 -28.39
CA GLN A 111 -5.55 -23.70 -29.53
C GLN A 111 -4.97 -22.64 -30.46
N ILE A 112 -3.66 -22.69 -30.71
CA ILE A 112 -2.96 -21.72 -31.56
C ILE A 112 -2.56 -22.30 -32.92
N GLY A 113 -2.69 -23.61 -33.11
CA GLY A 113 -2.39 -24.27 -34.37
C GLY A 113 -2.86 -25.72 -34.44
N MET A 114 -2.77 -26.25 -35.65
CA MET A 114 -2.88 -27.68 -35.96
C MET A 114 -1.66 -28.04 -36.79
N GLU A 115 -1.08 -29.21 -36.53
CA GLU A 115 -0.03 -29.80 -37.37
C GLU A 115 -0.58 -31.01 -38.14
#